data_AF-A0A8T5XXE2-F1
#
_entry.id   AF-A0A8T5XXE2-F1
#
_cell.length_a   1.000
_cell.length_b   1.000
_cell.length_c   1.000
_cell.angle_alpha   90.00
_cell.angle_beta   90.00
_cell.angle_gamma   90.00
#
_symmetry.space_group_name_H-M   'P 1'
#
loop_
_entity.id
_entity.type
_entity.pdbx_description
1 polymer ?
#
loop_
_entity_poly.entity_id
_entity_poly.type
_entity_poly.pdbx_seq_one_letter_code
_entity_poly.pdbx_strand_id
1 'polypeptide(L)'
;MKSNLNYIVIVLLVVINITGCQVFNNKSEKIKILDLKEGDKHLLFYGSEHSNDENNPMFEDIKEKFHSINPEIVLVEGDYNNNKYSDIDNAIKSGESAYVTYFAQKENILIKSVEPSKKEQYQYLLNKYEKNSVLMMYVLRQTYQYQNQRDNKDINYKKTIKRYVDRMKKDGFPISDTEASLKNILSLLKQYTDKDIDNKNWSNLDVKAYVYRDKARLNEVYNDILKFRNNRLIKTIEEALIEYDKVFVIMGSGHVIEEENRIRETFNKVKDE
;
A
#
# COMPACT_ATOMS: atom_id res chain seq x y z
N MET A 1 -72.26 -4.19 2.97
CA MET A 1 -72.61 -3.18 1.95
C MET A 1 -71.51 -2.12 1.95
N LYS A 2 -70.72 -1.99 0.87
CA LYS A 2 -69.65 -0.97 0.64
C LYS A 2 -68.46 -0.97 1.65
N SER A 3 -67.22 -0.65 1.27
CA SER A 3 -66.58 -0.55 -0.06
C SER A 3 -65.04 -0.53 0.07
N ASN A 4 -64.35 -0.96 -0.99
CA ASN A 4 -62.88 -1.01 -1.09
C ASN A 4 -62.18 0.34 -0.90
N LEU A 5 -61.04 0.34 -0.19
CA LEU A 5 -59.82 1.14 -0.43
C LEU A 5 -58.74 0.67 0.60
N ASN A 6 -57.47 0.42 0.28
CA ASN A 6 -56.81 0.38 -1.04
C ASN A 6 -55.68 -0.68 -1.12
N TYR A 7 -55.21 -0.90 -2.33
CA TYR A 7 -54.03 -1.67 -2.78
C TYR A 7 -52.70 -0.86 -2.70
N ILE A 8 -51.56 -1.55 -2.84
CA ILE A 8 -50.18 -1.04 -3.08
C ILE A 8 -49.49 -0.36 -1.88
N VAL A 9 -48.69 -1.14 -1.13
CA VAL A 9 -47.23 -0.91 -0.95
C VAL A 9 -46.52 -2.27 -0.79
N ILE A 10 -46.28 -2.95 -1.91
CA ILE A 10 -45.18 -3.92 -2.04
C ILE A 10 -44.21 -3.30 -3.04
N VAL A 11 -42.91 -3.39 -2.75
CA VAL A 11 -41.76 -2.66 -3.33
C VAL A 11 -41.35 -1.46 -2.48
N LEU A 12 -40.35 -1.67 -1.60
CA LEU A 12 -39.25 -0.72 -1.47
C LEU A 12 -37.94 -1.43 -1.05
N LEU A 13 -37.08 -1.61 -2.04
CA LEU A 13 -35.62 -1.55 -1.97
C LEU A 13 -34.86 -2.47 -0.98
N VAL A 14 -34.39 -3.57 -1.57
CA VAL A 14 -33.04 -4.10 -1.31
C VAL A 14 -32.01 -2.99 -1.53
N VAL A 15 -31.55 -2.37 -0.44
CA VAL A 15 -30.21 -1.75 -0.34
C VAL A 15 -29.71 -1.97 1.10
N ILE A 16 -29.24 -3.18 1.41
CA ILE A 16 -28.32 -3.33 2.54
C ILE A 16 -27.02 -2.67 2.10
N ASN A 17 -26.78 -1.46 2.59
CA ASN A 17 -25.54 -0.74 2.33
C ASN A 17 -24.38 -1.60 2.80
N ILE A 18 -23.48 -1.93 1.87
CA ILE A 18 -22.13 -2.41 2.18
C ILE A 18 -21.39 -1.22 2.80
N THR A 19 -21.65 -0.98 4.07
CA THR A 19 -20.84 -0.08 4.89
C THR A 19 -19.50 -0.77 5.06
N GLY A 20 -18.53 -0.34 4.25
CA GLY A 20 -17.13 -0.76 4.31
C GLY A 20 -16.45 -0.30 5.60
N CYS A 21 -16.91 -0.80 6.75
CA CYS A 21 -16.07 -0.94 7.92
C CYS A 21 -15.08 -2.08 7.64
N GLN A 22 -14.02 -1.79 6.87
CA GLN A 22 -12.80 -2.58 6.96
C GLN A 22 -12.27 -2.42 8.38
N VAL A 23 -12.67 -3.36 9.25
CA VAL A 23 -12.20 -3.43 10.62
C VAL A 23 -10.72 -3.81 10.56
N PHE A 24 -9.83 -2.82 10.68
CA PHE A 24 -8.39 -3.02 10.83
C PHE A 24 -8.05 -3.69 12.17
N ASN A 25 -8.37 -4.98 12.24
CA ASN A 25 -8.05 -5.92 13.32
C ASN A 25 -7.00 -6.95 12.88
N ASN A 26 -6.04 -6.52 12.05
CA ASN A 26 -4.98 -7.41 11.60
C ASN A 26 -3.99 -7.69 12.74
N LYS A 27 -4.25 -8.79 13.46
CA LYS A 27 -3.22 -9.84 13.56
C LYS A 27 -2.73 -10.13 12.14
N SER A 28 -1.44 -10.37 11.93
CA SER A 28 -0.93 -10.69 10.59
C SER A 28 -1.65 -11.91 10.03
N GLU A 29 -2.38 -11.73 8.93
CA GLU A 29 -2.64 -12.83 8.01
C GLU A 29 -1.31 -13.15 7.35
N LYS A 30 -0.62 -14.16 7.92
CA LYS A 30 0.82 -14.35 7.81
C LYS A 30 1.30 -14.32 6.36
N ILE A 31 0.79 -15.22 5.54
CA ILE A 31 1.17 -15.34 4.14
C ILE A 31 -0.11 -15.69 3.36
N LYS A 32 -0.33 -15.03 2.22
CA LYS A 32 -1.42 -15.32 1.29
C LYS A 32 -0.84 -15.43 -0.11
N ILE A 33 -0.86 -16.63 -0.69
CA ILE A 33 -0.40 -16.87 -2.05
C ILE A 33 -1.62 -17.05 -2.95
N LEU A 34 -1.60 -16.39 -4.10
CA LEU A 34 -2.52 -16.60 -5.21
C LEU A 34 -1.72 -17.14 -6.40
N ASP A 35 -1.96 -18.40 -6.75
CA ASP A 35 -1.26 -19.14 -7.79
C ASP A 35 -2.30 -19.51 -8.87
N LEU A 36 -2.16 -18.91 -10.06
CA LEU A 36 -3.09 -19.06 -11.19
C LEU A 36 -2.31 -19.56 -12.42
N LYS A 37 -2.77 -20.66 -13.01
CA LYS A 37 -2.13 -21.26 -14.18
C LYS A 37 -3.18 -21.79 -15.16
N GLU A 38 -3.02 -21.47 -16.44
CA GLU A 38 -3.81 -22.01 -17.56
C GLU A 38 -2.92 -22.03 -18.81
N GLY A 39 -2.78 -23.18 -19.45
CA GLY A 39 -1.81 -23.36 -20.53
C GLY A 39 -0.39 -22.97 -20.11
N ASP A 40 0.24 -22.09 -20.91
CA ASP A 40 1.57 -21.54 -20.64
C ASP A 40 1.53 -20.34 -19.67
N LYS A 41 0.38 -19.67 -19.49
CA LYS A 41 0.23 -18.53 -18.57
C LYS A 41 0.30 -19.00 -17.12
N HIS A 42 1.16 -18.35 -16.33
CA HIS A 42 1.33 -18.57 -14.89
C HIS A 42 1.52 -17.24 -14.16
N LEU A 43 0.57 -16.89 -13.28
CA LEU A 43 0.71 -15.79 -12.32
C LEU A 43 0.88 -16.36 -10.91
N LEU A 44 1.98 -16.00 -10.24
CA LEU A 44 2.14 -16.24 -8.81
C LEU A 44 2.26 -14.90 -8.08
N PHE A 45 1.21 -14.55 -7.31
CA PHE A 45 1.21 -13.40 -6.42
C PHE A 45 1.44 -13.88 -4.99
N TYR A 46 2.63 -13.59 -4.48
CA TYR A 46 3.06 -13.82 -3.11
C TYR A 46 2.70 -12.63 -2.21
N GLY A 47 1.83 -12.87 -1.23
CA GLY A 47 1.45 -11.91 -0.19
C GLY A 47 2.20 -12.15 1.12
N SER A 48 3.14 -11.26 1.47
CA SER A 48 4.04 -11.36 2.63
C SER A 48 3.42 -10.92 3.97
N GLU A 49 4.05 -11.31 5.10
CA GLU A 49 3.75 -10.71 6.42
C GLU A 49 4.50 -9.39 6.70
N HIS A 50 5.32 -8.93 5.76
CA HIS A 50 6.39 -7.92 5.94
C HIS A 50 7.40 -8.31 7.02
N SER A 51 8.57 -8.79 6.61
CA SER A 51 9.64 -9.19 7.53
C SER A 51 11.00 -8.67 7.06
N ASN A 52 11.90 -8.43 8.01
CA ASN A 52 13.33 -8.21 7.79
C ASN A 52 14.21 -9.12 8.70
N ASP A 53 13.59 -10.10 9.36
CA ASP A 53 14.29 -11.14 10.13
C ASP A 53 14.78 -12.24 9.18
N GLU A 54 16.09 -12.41 9.12
CA GLU A 54 16.79 -13.43 8.31
C GLU A 54 16.43 -14.88 8.66
N ASN A 55 15.84 -15.11 9.83
CA ASN A 55 15.36 -16.42 10.29
C ASN A 55 13.88 -16.67 9.96
N ASN A 56 13.20 -15.72 9.29
CA ASN A 56 11.80 -15.90 8.93
C ASN A 56 11.66 -16.92 7.78
N PRO A 57 10.93 -18.04 7.95
CA PRO A 57 10.78 -19.07 6.92
C PRO A 57 10.11 -18.58 5.63
N MET A 58 9.41 -17.43 5.67
CA MET A 58 8.88 -16.75 4.48
C MET A 58 9.94 -16.52 3.41
N PHE A 59 11.21 -16.26 3.77
CA PHE A 59 12.25 -16.01 2.79
C PHE A 59 12.60 -17.26 1.97
N GLU A 60 12.69 -18.44 2.59
CA GLU A 60 12.94 -19.68 1.84
C GLU A 60 11.73 -20.06 0.97
N ASP A 61 10.49 -19.90 1.47
CA ASP A 61 9.28 -20.13 0.66
C ASP A 61 9.19 -19.16 -0.54
N ILE A 62 9.49 -17.86 -0.36
CA ILE A 62 9.60 -16.91 -1.48
C ILE A 62 10.58 -17.41 -2.55
N LYS A 63 11.77 -17.87 -2.13
CA LYS A 63 12.82 -18.37 -3.03
C LYS A 63 12.41 -19.66 -3.74
N GLU A 64 11.81 -20.63 -3.02
CA GLU A 64 11.25 -21.85 -3.62
C GLU A 64 10.17 -21.52 -4.66
N LYS A 65 9.21 -20.64 -4.32
CA LYS A 65 8.17 -20.20 -5.26
C LYS A 65 8.76 -19.51 -6.48
N PHE A 66 9.69 -18.58 -6.27
CA PHE A 66 10.38 -17.84 -7.32
C PHE A 66 11.04 -18.78 -8.34
N HIS A 67 11.91 -19.69 -7.88
CA HIS A 67 12.57 -20.62 -8.80
C HIS A 67 11.59 -21.65 -9.41
N SER A 68 10.49 -21.99 -8.72
CA SER A 68 9.50 -22.94 -9.25
C SER A 68 8.69 -22.41 -10.43
N ILE A 69 8.40 -21.10 -10.46
CA ILE A 69 7.74 -20.46 -11.62
C ILE A 69 8.75 -20.09 -12.71
N ASN A 70 10.02 -19.80 -12.37
CA ASN A 70 11.04 -19.33 -13.31
C ASN A 70 10.53 -18.13 -14.15
N PRO A 71 10.31 -16.97 -13.49
CA PRO A 71 9.49 -15.90 -14.04
C PRO A 71 10.25 -15.10 -15.10
N GLU A 72 9.51 -14.55 -16.06
CA GLU A 72 10.06 -13.68 -17.11
C GLU A 72 10.05 -12.21 -16.67
N ILE A 73 9.14 -11.88 -15.75
CA ILE A 73 9.05 -10.58 -15.11
C ILE A 73 8.66 -10.71 -13.64
N VAL A 74 9.23 -9.80 -12.85
CA VAL A 74 8.97 -9.64 -11.42
C VAL A 74 8.33 -8.27 -11.17
N LEU A 75 7.23 -8.28 -10.44
CA LEU A 75 6.51 -7.10 -10.01
C LEU A 75 6.65 -6.93 -8.49
N VAL A 76 7.23 -5.82 -8.03
CA VAL A 76 7.55 -5.59 -6.60
C VAL A 76 6.74 -4.45 -5.98
N GLU A 77 6.37 -4.58 -4.70
CA GLU A 77 5.86 -3.45 -3.90
C GLU A 77 6.98 -2.41 -3.66
N GLY A 78 6.67 -1.15 -3.93
CA GLY A 78 7.54 0.00 -3.73
C GLY A 78 8.61 0.15 -4.81
N ASP A 79 9.41 1.21 -4.70
CA ASP A 79 10.43 1.60 -5.69
C ASP A 79 11.71 0.72 -5.64
N TYR A 80 11.58 -0.55 -5.24
CA TYR A 80 12.68 -1.50 -5.04
C TYR A 80 13.32 -1.99 -6.34
N ASN A 81 12.60 -1.89 -7.46
CA ASN A 81 13.04 -2.35 -8.78
C ASN A 81 14.32 -1.67 -9.30
N ASN A 82 14.67 -0.48 -8.78
CA ASN A 82 15.88 0.26 -9.14
C ASN A 82 17.05 0.06 -8.15
N ASN A 83 16.82 -0.58 -7.00
CA ASN A 83 17.84 -0.78 -5.98
C ASN A 83 18.76 -1.94 -6.36
N LYS A 84 20.07 -1.84 -6.08
CA LYS A 84 21.04 -2.91 -6.31
C LYS A 84 21.49 -3.51 -4.98
N TYR A 85 21.46 -4.83 -4.88
CA TYR A 85 21.87 -5.57 -3.69
C TYR A 85 23.10 -6.42 -4.01
N SER A 86 24.19 -6.23 -3.25
CA SER A 86 25.45 -6.97 -3.40
C SER A 86 25.32 -8.43 -2.97
N ASP A 87 24.52 -8.66 -1.95
CA ASP A 87 24.41 -9.89 -1.18
C ASP A 87 22.99 -10.08 -0.65
N ILE A 88 22.69 -11.32 -0.25
CA ILE A 88 21.37 -11.78 0.14
C ILE A 88 20.96 -11.23 1.52
N ASP A 89 21.91 -11.08 2.45
CA ASP A 89 21.66 -10.59 3.81
C ASP A 89 21.18 -9.15 3.81
N ASN A 90 21.83 -8.27 3.03
CA ASN A 90 21.40 -6.88 2.84
C ASN A 90 20.06 -6.78 2.11
N ALA A 91 19.74 -7.74 1.23
CA ALA A 91 18.43 -7.82 0.60
C ALA A 91 17.34 -8.19 1.62
N ILE A 92 17.54 -9.25 2.43
CA ILE A 92 16.60 -9.64 3.51
C ILE A 92 16.39 -8.51 4.52
N LYS A 93 17.47 -7.87 4.97
CA LYS A 93 17.41 -6.72 5.90
C LYS A 93 16.68 -5.50 5.31
N SER A 94 16.53 -5.44 3.98
CA SER A 94 15.76 -4.43 3.25
C SER A 94 14.32 -4.87 2.95
N GLY A 95 13.91 -6.10 3.29
CA GLY A 95 12.55 -6.64 3.13
C GLY A 95 12.36 -7.54 1.90
N GLU A 96 11.18 -8.16 1.80
CA GLU A 96 10.85 -9.14 0.76
C GLU A 96 10.97 -8.60 -0.68
N SER A 97 10.56 -7.36 -0.96
CA SER A 97 10.72 -6.76 -2.31
C SER A 97 12.19 -6.65 -2.73
N ALA A 98 13.09 -6.37 -1.77
CA ALA A 98 14.53 -6.34 -2.00
C ALA A 98 15.09 -7.74 -2.24
N TYR A 99 14.63 -8.73 -1.46
CA TYR A 99 15.02 -10.13 -1.59
C TYR A 99 14.66 -10.73 -2.96
N VAL A 100 13.43 -10.49 -3.45
CA VAL A 100 13.03 -10.94 -4.80
C VAL A 100 13.78 -10.16 -5.88
N THR A 101 14.00 -8.85 -5.68
CA THR A 101 14.82 -8.03 -6.60
C THR A 101 16.26 -8.57 -6.71
N TYR A 102 16.85 -9.07 -5.62
CA TYR A 102 18.18 -9.69 -5.64
C TYR A 102 18.24 -10.91 -6.55
N PHE A 103 17.28 -11.86 -6.47
CA PHE A 103 17.26 -13.02 -7.37
C PHE A 103 17.04 -12.62 -8.83
N ALA A 104 16.05 -11.75 -9.07
CA ALA A 104 15.76 -11.26 -10.41
C ALA A 104 16.99 -10.59 -11.06
N GLN A 105 17.78 -9.83 -10.29
CA GLN A 105 19.04 -9.26 -10.76
C GLN A 105 20.14 -10.30 -11.03
N LYS A 106 20.22 -11.38 -10.25
CA LYS A 106 21.19 -12.48 -10.50
C LYS A 106 20.85 -13.27 -11.76
N GLU A 107 19.57 -13.42 -12.06
CA GLU A 107 19.06 -14.18 -13.21
C GLU A 107 18.80 -13.32 -14.46
N ASN A 108 19.02 -12.00 -14.38
CA ASN A 108 18.76 -11.01 -15.43
C ASN A 108 17.28 -10.90 -15.85
N ILE A 109 16.37 -11.18 -14.91
CA ILE A 109 14.92 -11.07 -15.06
C ILE A 109 14.48 -9.61 -14.93
N LEU A 110 13.47 -9.20 -15.70
CA LEU A 110 12.96 -7.82 -15.69
C LEU A 110 12.19 -7.52 -14.40
N ILE A 111 12.33 -6.30 -13.89
CA ILE A 111 11.73 -5.88 -12.61
C ILE A 111 10.97 -4.56 -12.80
N LYS A 112 9.67 -4.55 -12.50
CA LYS A 112 8.82 -3.35 -12.51
C LYS A 112 8.23 -3.13 -11.10
N SER A 113 8.02 -1.87 -10.71
CA SER A 113 7.21 -1.54 -9.52
C SER A 113 5.73 -1.65 -9.87
N VAL A 114 4.93 -2.20 -8.97
CA VAL A 114 3.46 -2.18 -9.06
C VAL A 114 2.84 -0.85 -8.63
N GLU A 115 3.63 0.02 -7.99
CA GLU A 115 3.15 1.28 -7.46
C GLU A 115 3.20 2.41 -8.50
N PRO A 116 2.27 3.38 -8.45
CA PRO A 116 2.49 4.67 -9.08
C PRO A 116 3.61 5.41 -8.33
N SER A 117 4.45 6.16 -9.05
CA SER A 117 5.54 6.92 -8.43
C SER A 117 5.01 7.94 -7.42
N LYS A 118 5.82 8.32 -6.42
CA LYS A 118 5.39 9.29 -5.40
C LYS A 118 4.90 10.62 -6.00
N LYS A 119 5.52 11.07 -7.09
CA LYS A 119 5.08 12.25 -7.84
C LYS A 119 3.67 12.10 -8.42
N GLU A 120 3.36 10.97 -9.05
CA GLU A 120 2.01 10.68 -9.56
C GLU A 120 1.00 10.58 -8.41
N GLN A 121 1.36 9.95 -7.30
CA GLN A 121 0.54 9.88 -6.07
C GLN A 121 0.20 11.28 -5.54
N TYR A 122 1.18 12.19 -5.49
CA TYR A 122 0.97 13.57 -5.06
C TYR A 122 0.08 14.34 -6.05
N GLN A 123 0.35 14.24 -7.36
CA GLN A 123 -0.45 14.90 -8.39
C GLN A 123 -1.91 14.43 -8.38
N TYR A 124 -2.15 13.12 -8.24
CA TYR A 124 -3.49 12.54 -8.12
C TYR A 124 -4.28 13.16 -6.96
N LEU A 125 -3.68 13.24 -5.77
CA LEU A 125 -4.34 13.78 -4.58
C LEU A 125 -4.52 15.29 -4.64
N LEU A 126 -3.53 16.04 -5.15
CA LEU A 126 -3.59 17.51 -5.21
C LEU A 126 -4.58 18.04 -6.24
N ASN A 127 -4.98 17.21 -7.21
CA ASN A 127 -6.10 17.51 -8.11
C ASN A 127 -7.49 17.36 -7.45
N LYS A 128 -7.55 16.85 -6.21
CA LYS A 128 -8.80 16.57 -5.47
C LYS A 128 -8.89 17.24 -4.10
N TYR A 129 -7.75 17.42 -3.44
CA TYR A 129 -7.67 17.80 -2.03
C TYR A 129 -6.69 18.95 -1.80
N GLU A 130 -7.03 19.78 -0.81
CA GLU A 130 -6.16 20.86 -0.34
C GLU A 130 -4.76 20.37 0.05
N LYS A 131 -3.74 21.14 -0.35
CA LYS A 131 -2.32 20.77 -0.18
C LYS A 131 -1.95 20.40 1.26
N ASN A 132 -2.49 21.13 2.24
CA ASN A 132 -2.23 20.86 3.65
C ASN A 132 -2.89 19.56 4.14
N SER A 133 -4.05 19.17 3.58
CA SER A 133 -4.69 17.89 3.90
C SER A 133 -3.88 16.72 3.36
N VAL A 134 -3.38 16.82 2.12
CA VAL A 134 -2.48 15.79 1.53
C VAL A 134 -1.20 15.67 2.34
N LEU A 135 -0.56 16.79 2.68
CA LEU A 135 0.65 16.81 3.51
C LEU A 135 0.43 16.18 4.89
N MET A 136 -0.65 16.55 5.59
CA MET A 136 -0.95 16.01 6.92
C MET A 136 -1.37 14.55 6.89
N MET A 137 -2.05 14.08 5.84
CA MET A 137 -2.33 12.64 5.64
C MET A 137 -1.02 11.85 5.62
N TYR A 138 -0.05 12.25 4.79
CA TYR A 138 1.24 11.58 4.72
C TYR A 138 2.05 11.68 6.02
N VAL A 139 2.13 12.85 6.66
CA VAL A 139 2.88 13.03 7.93
C VAL A 139 2.27 12.19 9.07
N LEU A 140 0.94 12.15 9.19
CA LEU A 140 0.26 11.34 10.21
C LEU A 140 0.37 9.84 9.89
N ARG A 141 0.14 9.42 8.63
CA ARG A 141 0.39 8.04 8.18
C ARG A 141 1.82 7.58 8.50
N GLN A 142 2.82 8.42 8.25
CA GLN A 142 4.21 8.12 8.57
C GLN A 142 4.46 8.06 10.09
N THR A 143 3.79 8.91 10.87
CA THR A 143 3.81 8.85 12.35
C THR A 143 3.27 7.51 12.85
N TYR A 144 2.16 7.02 12.30
CA TYR A 144 1.61 5.70 12.62
C TYR A 144 2.56 4.56 12.23
N GLN A 145 3.25 4.65 11.08
CA GLN A 145 4.28 3.67 10.74
C GLN A 145 5.40 3.62 11.79
N TYR A 146 5.89 4.78 12.25
CA TYR A 146 6.91 4.82 13.30
C TYR A 146 6.41 4.28 14.65
N GLN A 147 5.14 4.48 14.99
CA GLN A 147 4.52 3.93 16.22
C GLN A 147 4.49 2.39 16.23
N ASN A 148 4.39 1.75 15.06
CA ASN A 148 4.32 0.29 14.92
C ASN A 148 5.68 -0.39 14.72
N GLN A 149 6.75 0.36 14.47
CA GLN A 149 8.11 -0.18 14.35
C GLN A 149 8.71 -0.42 15.74
N ARG A 150 9.12 -1.67 16.01
CA ARG A 150 9.50 -2.15 17.35
C ARG A 150 10.64 -1.35 17.98
N ASP A 151 11.61 -0.92 17.17
CA ASP A 151 12.85 -0.27 17.61
C ASP A 151 12.75 1.27 17.74
N ASN A 152 11.61 1.87 17.35
CA ASN A 152 11.50 3.32 17.17
C ASN A 152 11.08 4.12 18.42
N LYS A 153 11.07 3.53 19.62
CA LYS A 153 10.51 4.20 20.81
C LYS A 153 11.27 5.48 21.21
N ASP A 154 12.57 5.54 20.92
CA ASP A 154 13.45 6.65 21.31
C ASP A 154 13.85 7.59 20.15
N ILE A 155 13.09 7.61 19.04
CA ILE A 155 13.41 8.52 17.92
C ILE A 155 13.24 10.00 18.30
N ASN A 156 14.10 10.86 17.74
CA ASN A 156 13.88 12.30 17.74
C ASN A 156 12.79 12.65 16.70
N TYR A 157 11.52 12.48 17.09
CA TYR A 157 10.35 12.63 16.24
C TYR A 157 10.37 13.91 15.39
N LYS A 158 10.65 15.07 15.99
CA LYS A 158 10.76 16.37 15.29
C LYS A 158 11.80 16.34 14.15
N LYS A 159 12.96 15.73 14.37
CA LYS A 159 13.99 15.56 13.33
C LYS A 159 13.54 14.55 12.26
N THR A 160 12.85 13.49 12.66
CA THR A 160 12.36 12.44 11.77
C THR A 160 11.25 12.95 10.83
N ILE A 161 10.23 13.66 11.33
CA ILE A 161 9.18 14.22 10.47
C ILE A 161 9.72 15.30 9.53
N LYS A 162 10.71 16.11 9.94
CA LYS A 162 11.34 17.10 9.07
C LYS A 162 12.06 16.41 7.89
N ARG A 163 12.86 15.37 8.17
CA ARG A 163 13.51 14.54 7.13
C ARG A 163 12.49 13.89 6.19
N TYR A 164 11.34 13.47 6.71
CA TYR A 164 10.27 12.89 5.89
C TYR A 164 9.65 13.92 4.94
N VAL A 165 9.31 15.12 5.42
CA VAL A 165 8.79 16.21 4.58
C VAL A 165 9.83 16.67 3.55
N ASP A 166 11.11 16.72 3.92
CA ASP A 166 12.20 17.02 2.97
C ASP A 166 12.32 15.97 1.87
N ARG A 167 12.09 14.69 2.21
CA ARG A 167 12.00 13.61 1.21
C ARG A 167 10.77 13.79 0.32
N MET A 168 9.57 14.05 0.88
CA MET A 168 8.37 14.32 0.08
C MET A 168 8.59 15.45 -0.93
N LYS A 169 9.27 16.53 -0.53
CA LYS A 169 9.66 17.63 -1.43
C LYS A 169 10.58 17.16 -2.56
N LYS A 170 11.62 16.38 -2.24
CA LYS A 170 12.53 15.78 -3.23
C LYS A 170 11.77 14.86 -4.20
N ASP A 171 10.80 14.12 -3.69
CA ASP A 171 9.96 13.17 -4.44
C ASP A 171 8.85 13.87 -5.27
N GLY A 172 8.83 15.21 -5.30
CA GLY A 172 7.97 16.02 -6.16
C GLY A 172 6.75 16.65 -5.49
N PHE A 173 6.62 16.62 -4.16
CA PHE A 173 5.54 17.31 -3.46
C PHE A 173 5.75 18.85 -3.52
N PRO A 174 4.78 19.65 -3.99
CA PRO A 174 4.97 21.08 -4.29
C PRO A 174 4.90 21.97 -3.03
N ILE A 175 5.97 21.93 -2.23
CA ILE A 175 6.10 22.66 -0.96
C ILE A 175 7.35 23.54 -0.93
N SER A 176 7.18 24.81 -0.54
CA SER A 176 8.28 25.76 -0.33
C SER A 176 9.07 25.44 0.94
N ASP A 177 10.30 25.95 1.07
CA ASP A 177 11.11 25.74 2.29
C ASP A 177 10.49 26.37 3.54
N THR A 178 9.75 27.48 3.37
CA THR A 178 8.97 28.11 4.44
C THR A 178 7.86 27.17 4.92
N GLU A 179 7.06 26.62 4.02
CA GLU A 179 5.98 25.67 4.35
C GLU A 179 6.54 24.36 4.95
N ALA A 180 7.65 23.85 4.41
CA ALA A 180 8.34 22.65 4.90
C ALA A 180 9.12 22.87 6.21
N SER A 181 9.16 24.09 6.75
CA SER A 181 9.85 24.38 8.01
C SER A 181 9.21 23.63 9.18
N LEU A 182 10.04 23.14 10.11
CA LEU A 182 9.56 22.35 11.27
C LEU A 182 8.50 23.10 12.10
N LYS A 183 8.61 24.44 12.20
CA LYS A 183 7.61 25.29 12.86
C LYS A 183 6.24 25.17 12.20
N ASN A 184 6.18 25.22 10.86
CA ASN A 184 4.93 25.15 10.11
C ASN A 184 4.35 23.73 10.11
N ILE A 185 5.19 22.70 9.99
CA ILE A 185 4.73 21.29 10.12
C ILE A 185 4.12 21.01 11.49
N LEU A 186 4.74 21.49 12.58
CA LEU A 186 4.17 21.33 13.94
C LEU A 186 2.89 22.17 14.14
N SER A 187 2.81 23.36 13.54
CA SER A 187 1.60 24.19 13.54
C SER A 187 0.43 23.49 12.82
N LEU A 188 0.68 22.91 11.65
CA LEU A 188 -0.32 22.13 10.91
C LEU A 188 -0.72 20.86 11.67
N LEU A 189 0.23 20.13 12.28
CA LEU A 189 -0.09 18.98 13.12
C LEU A 189 -1.02 19.38 14.27
N LYS A 190 -0.80 20.53 14.93
CA LYS A 190 -1.72 21.06 15.94
C LYS A 190 -3.11 21.34 15.35
N GLN A 191 -3.20 22.00 14.19
CA GLN A 191 -4.48 22.30 13.52
C GLN A 191 -5.27 21.06 13.05
N TYR A 192 -4.62 19.91 12.89
CA TYR A 192 -5.27 18.66 12.45
C TYR A 192 -5.50 17.65 13.60
N THR A 193 -4.83 17.82 14.73
CA THR A 193 -4.91 16.88 15.88
C THR A 193 -5.42 17.49 17.19
N ASP A 194 -5.52 18.82 17.23
CA ASP A 194 -5.79 19.65 18.42
C ASP A 194 -4.77 19.44 19.56
N LYS A 195 -3.55 18.98 19.22
CA LYS A 195 -2.50 18.62 20.18
C LYS A 195 -1.14 19.22 19.80
N ASP A 196 -0.41 19.71 20.80
CA ASP A 196 0.99 20.10 20.67
C ASP A 196 1.88 18.84 20.68
N ILE A 197 2.20 18.31 19.49
CA ILE A 197 3.00 17.08 19.36
C ILE A 197 4.51 17.36 19.41
N ASP A 198 5.24 16.56 20.16
CA ASP A 198 6.70 16.63 20.30
C ASP A 198 7.37 15.26 20.51
N ASN A 199 8.68 15.28 20.80
CA ASN A 199 9.48 14.07 21.01
C ASN A 199 9.04 13.22 22.22
N LYS A 200 8.24 13.76 23.15
CA LYS A 200 7.78 13.07 24.36
C LYS A 200 6.41 12.42 24.22
N ASN A 201 5.55 12.94 23.35
CA ASN A 201 4.14 12.52 23.27
C ASN A 201 3.69 11.96 21.91
N TRP A 202 4.50 12.03 20.85
CA TRP A 202 4.15 11.55 19.51
C TRP A 202 3.71 10.07 19.48
N SER A 203 4.32 9.22 20.32
CA SER A 203 4.02 7.79 20.42
C SER A 203 2.62 7.51 21.00
N ASN A 204 2.08 8.45 21.77
CA ASN A 204 0.75 8.37 22.39
C ASN A 204 -0.36 9.01 21.52
N LEU A 205 -0.04 9.51 20.33
CA LEU A 205 -1.02 10.07 19.41
C LEU A 205 -1.85 8.94 18.77
N ASP A 206 -3.16 8.89 19.04
CA ASP A 206 -4.09 8.01 18.33
C ASP A 206 -4.27 8.45 16.86
N VAL A 207 -3.29 8.13 16.00
CA VAL A 207 -3.33 8.48 14.58
C VAL A 207 -4.55 7.88 13.87
N LYS A 208 -5.06 6.72 14.35
CA LYS A 208 -6.26 6.09 13.78
C LYS A 208 -7.47 7.01 13.85
N ALA A 209 -7.60 7.82 14.89
CA ALA A 209 -8.67 8.83 15.02
C ALA A 209 -8.68 9.88 13.92
N TYR A 210 -7.54 10.15 13.26
CA TYR A 210 -7.39 11.25 12.30
C TYR A 210 -7.28 10.78 10.84
N VAL A 211 -6.76 9.56 10.60
CA VAL A 211 -6.49 9.02 9.26
C VAL A 211 -7.31 7.78 8.90
N TYR A 212 -7.57 6.87 9.85
CA TYR A 212 -8.03 5.50 9.50
C TYR A 212 -9.47 5.18 9.91
N ARG A 213 -10.08 5.90 10.85
CA ARG A 213 -11.50 5.69 11.22
C ARG A 213 -12.43 6.31 10.18
N ASP A 214 -13.62 5.72 10.03
CA ASP A 214 -14.73 6.32 9.27
C ASP A 214 -14.97 7.77 9.75
N LYS A 215 -15.23 8.67 8.79
CA LYS A 215 -15.40 10.13 8.99
C LYS A 215 -14.21 10.86 9.64
N ALA A 216 -13.06 10.22 9.82
CA ALA A 216 -11.86 10.94 10.25
C ALA A 216 -11.41 11.93 9.16
N ARG A 217 -10.92 13.11 9.58
CA ARG A 217 -10.67 14.27 8.71
C ARG A 217 -9.78 14.01 7.49
N LEU A 218 -8.93 12.98 7.53
CA LEU A 218 -8.01 12.61 6.44
C LEU A 218 -8.30 11.22 5.87
N ASN A 219 -9.42 10.59 6.26
CA ASN A 219 -9.75 9.23 5.82
C ASN A 219 -10.07 9.15 4.33
N GLU A 220 -10.84 10.10 3.79
CA GLU A 220 -11.10 10.18 2.35
C GLU A 220 -9.79 10.29 1.55
N VAL A 221 -8.89 11.18 1.95
CA VAL A 221 -7.56 11.37 1.32
C VAL A 221 -6.73 10.07 1.33
N TYR A 222 -6.81 9.29 2.43
CA TYR A 222 -6.13 8.01 2.56
C TYR A 222 -6.78 6.90 1.70
N ASN A 223 -8.11 6.80 1.70
CA ASN A 223 -8.84 5.79 0.93
C ASN A 223 -8.67 6.02 -0.58
N ASP A 224 -8.67 7.28 -1.02
CA ASP A 224 -8.50 7.63 -2.44
C ASP A 224 -7.10 7.27 -2.95
N ILE A 225 -6.04 7.47 -2.15
CA ILE A 225 -4.70 7.05 -2.55
C ILE A 225 -4.53 5.53 -2.51
N LEU A 226 -5.18 4.83 -1.56
CA LEU A 226 -5.20 3.37 -1.53
C LEU A 226 -5.85 2.82 -2.80
N LYS A 227 -7.03 3.32 -3.17
CA LYS A 227 -7.73 2.95 -4.41
C LYS A 227 -6.91 3.26 -5.66
N PHE A 228 -6.19 4.39 -5.70
CA PHE A 228 -5.29 4.71 -6.82
C PHE A 228 -4.12 3.72 -6.94
N ARG A 229 -3.48 3.36 -5.81
CA ARG A 229 -2.40 2.34 -5.77
C ARG A 229 -2.91 0.98 -6.25
N ASN A 230 -4.05 0.51 -5.71
CA ASN A 230 -4.62 -0.79 -6.09
C ASN A 230 -5.05 -0.84 -7.56
N ASN A 231 -5.59 0.25 -8.11
CA ASN A 231 -5.91 0.34 -9.54
C ASN A 231 -4.65 0.28 -10.42
N ARG A 232 -3.53 0.87 -9.97
CA ARG A 232 -2.25 0.76 -10.69
C ARG A 232 -1.68 -0.65 -10.62
N LEU A 233 -1.75 -1.31 -9.46
CA LEU A 233 -1.37 -2.72 -9.27
C LEU A 233 -2.08 -3.62 -10.29
N ILE A 234 -3.42 -3.60 -10.35
CA ILE A 234 -4.20 -4.43 -11.28
C ILE A 234 -3.81 -4.15 -12.73
N LYS A 235 -3.69 -2.88 -13.12
CA LYS A 235 -3.27 -2.51 -14.48
C LYS A 235 -1.85 -2.99 -14.80
N THR A 236 -0.92 -2.96 -13.85
CA THR A 236 0.46 -3.42 -14.10
C THR A 236 0.58 -4.95 -14.10
N ILE A 237 -0.30 -5.67 -13.41
CA ILE A 237 -0.47 -7.13 -13.57
C ILE A 237 -1.03 -7.45 -14.96
N GLU A 238 -2.07 -6.72 -15.41
CA GLU A 238 -2.65 -6.87 -16.76
C GLU A 238 -1.61 -6.61 -17.86
N GLU A 239 -0.90 -5.47 -17.79
CA GLU A 239 0.20 -5.11 -18.70
C GLU A 239 1.30 -6.20 -18.74
N ALA A 240 1.63 -6.82 -17.60
CA ALA A 240 2.63 -7.89 -17.54
C ALA A 240 2.14 -9.23 -18.10
N LEU A 241 0.88 -9.62 -17.88
CA LEU A 241 0.33 -10.88 -18.40
C LEU A 241 0.09 -10.85 -19.92
N ILE A 242 -0.11 -9.66 -20.49
CA ILE A 242 -0.18 -9.47 -21.95
C ILE A 242 1.22 -9.64 -22.57
N GLU A 243 2.27 -9.13 -21.91
CA GLU A 243 3.64 -9.09 -22.43
C GLU A 243 4.44 -10.40 -22.15
N TYR A 244 4.10 -11.14 -21.08
CA TYR A 244 4.82 -12.31 -20.59
C TYR A 244 3.88 -13.47 -20.22
N ASP A 245 4.42 -14.69 -20.17
CA ASP A 245 3.65 -15.87 -19.77
C ASP A 245 3.80 -16.15 -18.27
N LYS A 246 4.99 -15.92 -17.70
CA LYS A 246 5.30 -16.24 -16.29
C LYS A 246 5.60 -14.98 -15.47
N VAL A 247 4.63 -14.58 -14.64
CA VAL A 247 4.66 -13.34 -13.85
C VAL A 247 4.73 -13.66 -12.36
N PHE A 248 5.75 -13.15 -11.66
CA PHE A 248 5.87 -13.23 -10.20
C PHE A 248 5.58 -11.85 -9.57
N VAL A 249 4.73 -11.79 -8.55
CA VAL A 249 4.36 -10.55 -7.84
C VAL A 249 4.63 -10.70 -6.35
N ILE A 250 5.25 -9.69 -5.72
CA ILE A 250 5.50 -9.65 -4.27
C ILE A 250 4.97 -8.34 -3.66
N MET A 251 4.04 -8.44 -2.72
CA MET A 251 3.53 -7.33 -1.89
C MET A 251 3.09 -7.85 -0.51
N GLY A 252 2.71 -6.96 0.40
CA GLY A 252 2.02 -7.34 1.65
C GLY A 252 0.72 -8.12 1.42
N SER A 253 0.44 -9.13 2.26
CA SER A 253 -0.70 -10.06 2.13
C SER A 253 -2.06 -9.38 2.02
N GLY A 254 -2.24 -8.23 2.66
CA GLY A 254 -3.45 -7.42 2.58
C GLY A 254 -3.85 -7.03 1.15
N HIS A 255 -2.88 -6.77 0.27
CA HIS A 255 -3.15 -6.45 -1.13
C HIS A 255 -3.69 -7.66 -1.91
N VAL A 256 -3.20 -8.87 -1.62
CA VAL A 256 -3.73 -10.10 -2.25
C VAL A 256 -5.15 -10.38 -1.80
N ILE A 257 -5.45 -10.21 -0.51
CA ILE A 257 -6.77 -10.45 0.08
C ILE A 257 -7.82 -9.47 -0.46
N GLU A 258 -7.48 -8.18 -0.52
CA GLU A 258 -8.39 -7.11 -0.98
C GLU A 258 -8.70 -7.24 -2.49
N GLU A 259 -7.73 -7.66 -3.29
CA GLU A 259 -7.81 -7.61 -4.75
C GLU A 259 -7.97 -8.99 -5.43
N GLU A 260 -8.06 -10.11 -4.68
CA GLU A 260 -8.06 -11.48 -5.22
C GLU A 260 -9.04 -11.68 -6.39
N ASN A 261 -10.29 -11.21 -6.26
CA ASN A 261 -11.30 -11.35 -7.31
C ASN A 261 -10.90 -10.58 -8.58
N ARG A 262 -10.38 -9.36 -8.44
CA ARG A 262 -9.95 -8.53 -9.58
C ARG A 262 -8.71 -9.11 -10.25
N ILE A 263 -7.79 -9.69 -9.49
CA ILE A 263 -6.62 -10.40 -10.04
C ILE A 263 -7.07 -11.63 -10.84
N ARG A 264 -8.02 -12.41 -10.33
CA ARG A 264 -8.61 -13.57 -11.03
C ARG A 264 -9.35 -13.14 -12.31
N GLU A 265 -10.13 -12.06 -12.26
CA GLU A 265 -10.80 -11.48 -13.44
C GLU A 265 -9.79 -11.03 -14.50
N THR A 266 -8.74 -10.30 -14.11
CA THR A 266 -7.65 -9.89 -15.01
C THR A 266 -6.94 -11.09 -15.64
N PHE A 267 -6.57 -12.11 -14.85
CA PHE A 267 -5.93 -13.32 -15.37
C PHE A 267 -6.84 -14.05 -16.37
N ASN A 268 -8.12 -14.19 -16.02
CA ASN A 268 -9.10 -14.85 -16.90
C ASN A 268 -9.37 -14.09 -18.19
N LYS A 269 -9.31 -12.75 -18.16
CA LYS A 269 -9.42 -11.93 -19.37
C LYS A 269 -8.22 -12.15 -20.30
N VAL A 270 -7.00 -12.03 -19.77
CA VAL A 270 -5.78 -12.02 -20.61
C VAL A 270 -5.43 -13.39 -21.18
N LYS A 271 -5.80 -14.50 -20.50
CA LYS A 271 -5.58 -15.86 -21.03
C LYS A 271 -6.48 -16.23 -22.23
N ASP A 272 -7.54 -15.44 -22.48
CA ASP A 272 -8.53 -15.67 -23.54
C ASP A 272 -8.29 -14.77 -24.78
N GLU A 273 -7.23 -13.94 -24.76
CA GLU A 273 -6.77 -13.05 -25.85
C GLU A 273 -5.60 -13.66 -26.65
#